data_AF-A0AA38XY76-F1
#
_entry.id   AF-A0AA38XY76-F1
#
_cell.length_a   1.000
_cell.length_b   1.000
_cell.length_c   1.000
_cell.angle_alpha   90.00
_cell.angle_beta   90.00
_cell.angle_gamma   90.00
#
_symmetry.space_group_name_H-M   'P 1'
#
loop_
_entity.id
_entity.type
_entity.pdbx_description
1 polymer ?
#
loop_
_entity_poly.entity_id
_entity_poly.type
_entity_poly.pdbx_seq_one_letter_code
_entity_poly.pdbx_strand_id
1 'polypeptide(L)'
;MGRWGHRVFEGDNDLDLKSDIIGAIREKLKAKPITFEEDDLENLFSCKANPNKQQTPLSTSTQKLRDDTFRQKEDQFYGEYIVVILGAVMMEAGVRISTENMTYLRQAAEKVESYPGYRLPIGDLGFRDPGMAQFLAALSHYQDGEPRDWDGPSCFYCGCIQQDINPRSLLKCGRCKQAWYCGKECQKANWKNHKLICHKDGIPPITPGGFTMLNV
;
A
#
# COMPACT_ATOMS: atom_id res chain seq x y z
N MET A 1 -4.72 5.58 15.25
CA MET A 1 -4.35 4.89 14.01
C MET A 1 -2.90 5.22 13.71
N GLY A 2 -2.06 4.21 13.57
CA GLY A 2 -0.64 4.38 13.32
C GLY A 2 -0.08 3.26 12.47
N ARG A 3 1.22 3.35 12.16
CA ARG A 3 1.94 2.34 11.39
C ARG A 3 2.98 1.64 12.25
N TRP A 4 2.81 0.32 12.38
CA TRP A 4 3.55 -0.57 13.27
C TRP A 4 4.81 -1.14 12.63
N GLY A 5 4.92 -1.05 11.31
CA GLY A 5 6.05 -1.57 10.55
C GLY A 5 6.41 -0.75 9.32
N HIS A 6 7.08 -1.37 8.37
CA HIS A 6 7.61 -0.72 7.18
C HIS A 6 7.06 -1.27 5.86
N ARG A 7 6.29 -2.38 5.89
CA ARG A 7 5.72 -3.08 4.73
C ARG A 7 4.34 -2.54 4.35
N VAL A 8 3.84 -2.99 3.21
CA VAL A 8 2.59 -2.49 2.57
C VAL A 8 1.36 -2.60 3.48
N PHE A 9 1.22 -3.68 4.26
CA PHE A 9 0.06 -3.92 5.15
C PHE A 9 0.42 -3.84 6.64
N GLU A 10 1.25 -2.86 7.03
CA GLU A 10 1.66 -2.67 8.43
C GLU A 10 1.19 -1.35 9.05
N GLY A 11 0.29 -0.63 8.38
CA GLY A 11 -0.44 0.53 8.92
C GLY A 11 -1.92 0.25 9.11
N ASP A 12 -2.51 0.84 10.15
CA ASP A 12 -3.96 0.72 10.42
C ASP A 12 -4.78 1.11 9.18
N ASN A 13 -4.44 2.24 8.55
CA ASN A 13 -5.10 2.69 7.32
C ASN A 13 -4.95 1.70 6.15
N ASP A 14 -3.81 1.00 6.05
CA ASP A 14 -3.59 0.02 4.98
C ASP A 14 -4.55 -1.17 5.15
N LEU A 15 -4.73 -1.62 6.39
CA LEU A 15 -5.61 -2.73 6.76
C LEU A 15 -7.09 -2.36 6.62
N ASP A 16 -7.45 -1.14 6.99
CA ASP A 16 -8.80 -0.59 6.79
C ASP A 16 -9.13 -0.54 5.29
N LEU A 17 -8.25 0.05 4.46
CA LEU A 17 -8.43 0.10 3.01
C LEU A 17 -8.49 -1.30 2.39
N LYS A 18 -7.61 -2.22 2.82
CA LYS A 18 -7.63 -3.62 2.38
C LYS A 18 -8.98 -4.28 2.69
N SER A 19 -9.49 -4.09 3.91
CA SER A 19 -10.78 -4.62 4.33
C SER A 19 -11.94 -4.07 3.48
N ASP A 20 -11.97 -2.76 3.25
CA ASP A 20 -12.99 -2.10 2.44
C ASP A 20 -12.98 -2.58 0.99
N ILE A 21 -11.79 -2.70 0.39
CA ILE A 21 -11.60 -3.21 -0.98
C ILE A 21 -12.10 -4.66 -1.09
N ILE A 22 -11.70 -5.53 -0.16
CA ILE A 22 -12.14 -6.94 -0.14
C ILE A 22 -13.66 -7.02 0.01
N GLY A 23 -14.25 -6.18 0.86
CA GLY A 23 -15.69 -6.07 1.04
C GLY A 23 -16.40 -5.67 -0.25
N ALA A 24 -15.92 -4.62 -0.92
CA ALA A 24 -16.47 -4.14 -2.19
C ALA A 24 -16.38 -5.20 -3.30
N ILE A 25 -15.25 -5.90 -3.43
CA ILE A 25 -15.08 -7.00 -4.38
C ILE A 25 -16.11 -8.10 -4.08
N ARG A 26 -16.23 -8.53 -2.82
CA ARG A 26 -17.16 -9.61 -2.42
C ARG A 26 -18.61 -9.27 -2.76
N GLU A 27 -19.06 -8.05 -2.48
CA GLU A 27 -20.44 -7.64 -2.79
C GLU A 27 -20.70 -7.63 -4.30
N LYS A 28 -19.71 -7.21 -5.10
CA LYS A 28 -19.83 -7.31 -6.57
C LYS A 28 -19.88 -8.75 -7.07
N LEU A 29 -19.08 -9.64 -6.49
CA LEU A 29 -19.12 -11.08 -6.82
C LEU A 29 -20.48 -11.71 -6.47
N LYS A 30 -21.16 -11.25 -5.41
CA LYS A 30 -22.51 -11.72 -5.06
C LYS A 30 -23.59 -11.20 -6.02
N ALA A 31 -23.37 -10.01 -6.59
CA ALA A 31 -24.34 -9.35 -7.47
C ALA A 31 -24.32 -9.86 -8.93
N LYS A 32 -23.34 -10.69 -9.32
CA LYS A 32 -23.14 -11.12 -10.73
C LYS A 32 -22.51 -12.54 -10.78
N PRO A 33 -23.03 -13.49 -11.60
CA PRO A 33 -22.31 -14.74 -11.89
C PRO A 33 -21.19 -14.41 -12.91
N ILE A 34 -19.92 -14.53 -12.53
CA ILE A 34 -18.81 -13.87 -13.27
C ILE A 34 -17.99 -14.85 -14.13
N THR A 35 -17.89 -14.48 -15.40
CA THR A 35 -16.67 -14.57 -16.23
C THR A 35 -15.95 -13.22 -16.13
N PHE A 36 -14.67 -13.20 -15.77
CA PHE A 36 -13.87 -11.98 -15.62
C PHE A 36 -13.53 -11.38 -17.00
N GLU A 37 -14.04 -10.18 -17.29
CA GLU A 37 -13.69 -9.38 -18.48
C GLU A 37 -13.30 -7.94 -18.03
N GLU A 38 -12.55 -7.23 -18.88
CA GLU A 38 -11.86 -5.95 -18.62
C GLU A 38 -12.73 -4.83 -17.98
N ASP A 39 -14.05 -4.86 -18.20
CA ASP A 39 -15.02 -3.90 -17.69
C ASP A 39 -15.24 -3.93 -16.17
N ASP A 40 -14.84 -4.99 -15.46
CA ASP A 40 -15.14 -5.13 -14.03
C ASP A 40 -14.23 -4.27 -13.13
N LEU A 41 -13.01 -3.95 -13.58
CA LEU A 41 -12.11 -2.98 -12.93
C LEU A 41 -12.63 -1.56 -13.09
N GLU A 42 -12.97 -1.14 -14.31
CA GLU A 42 -13.58 0.18 -14.55
C GLU A 42 -14.89 0.36 -13.80
N ASN A 43 -15.72 -0.68 -13.65
CA ASN A 43 -16.93 -0.59 -12.84
C ASN A 43 -16.64 -0.47 -11.33
N LEU A 44 -15.52 -1.01 -10.83
CA LEU A 44 -15.07 -0.79 -9.43
C LEU A 44 -14.74 0.69 -9.20
N PHE A 45 -14.22 1.35 -10.23
CA PHE A 45 -13.96 2.78 -10.26
C PHE A 45 -15.19 3.63 -10.66
N SER A 46 -16.13 3.12 -11.45
CA SER A 46 -17.25 3.88 -12.06
C SER A 46 -18.50 4.02 -11.17
N CYS A 47 -18.53 3.39 -9.98
CA CYS A 47 -19.41 3.87 -8.90
C CYS A 47 -19.02 5.30 -8.45
N LYS A 48 -17.86 5.80 -8.92
CA LYS A 48 -17.39 7.16 -8.82
C LYS A 48 -17.07 7.72 -10.21
N ALA A 49 -18.10 8.00 -11.03
CA ALA A 49 -18.15 9.11 -12.00
C ALA A 49 -19.29 8.95 -13.04
N ASN A 50 -20.48 9.50 -12.77
CA ASN A 50 -21.27 10.15 -13.83
C ASN A 50 -22.36 11.07 -13.23
N PRO A 51 -22.35 12.41 -13.46
CA PRO A 51 -23.35 13.33 -12.91
C PRO A 51 -24.68 13.39 -13.69
N ASN A 52 -24.94 12.52 -14.68
CA ASN A 52 -26.18 12.58 -15.46
C ASN A 52 -26.82 11.21 -15.68
N LYS A 53 -27.65 10.77 -14.73
CA LYS A 53 -28.86 10.00 -15.07
C LYS A 53 -29.96 10.26 -14.05
N GLN A 54 -31.14 10.55 -14.58
CA GLN A 54 -32.28 11.16 -13.92
C GLN A 54 -32.93 10.27 -12.85
N GLN A 55 -33.46 10.96 -11.84
CA GLN A 55 -34.18 10.48 -10.66
C GLN A 55 -35.48 9.72 -11.02
N THR A 56 -35.95 8.85 -10.10
CA THR A 56 -37.32 8.81 -9.50
C THR A 56 -37.49 7.54 -8.60
N PRO A 57 -38.47 7.44 -7.66
CA PRO A 57 -38.31 7.97 -6.29
C PRO A 57 -38.74 6.99 -5.16
N LEU A 58 -38.04 6.92 -4.02
CA LEU A 58 -38.72 6.60 -2.76
C LEU A 58 -38.01 7.13 -1.50
N SER A 59 -38.69 8.12 -0.89
CA SER A 59 -38.65 8.58 0.50
C SER A 59 -37.30 8.77 1.22
N THR A 60 -36.72 9.95 1.01
CA THR A 60 -36.56 11.02 2.01
C THR A 60 -36.58 10.61 3.49
N SER A 61 -35.43 10.72 4.17
CA SER A 61 -35.26 11.68 5.30
C SER A 61 -33.92 11.51 6.06
N THR A 62 -33.22 10.37 5.94
CA THR A 62 -31.97 10.13 6.70
C THR A 62 -30.69 10.10 5.86
N GLN A 63 -30.81 10.08 4.52
CA GLN A 63 -29.68 9.91 3.59
C GLN A 63 -28.90 11.18 3.22
N LYS A 64 -29.25 12.36 3.73
CA LYS A 64 -28.66 13.64 3.28
C LYS A 64 -27.78 14.39 4.29
N LEU A 65 -27.48 13.80 5.46
CA LEU A 65 -26.71 14.53 6.48
C LEU A 65 -25.52 13.76 7.09
N ARG A 66 -25.15 12.60 6.53
CA ARG A 66 -23.97 11.85 6.99
C ARG A 66 -23.04 11.31 5.90
N ASP A 67 -23.37 11.43 4.62
CA ASP A 67 -22.62 10.75 3.54
C ASP A 67 -21.66 11.68 2.76
N ASP A 68 -21.97 12.97 2.65
CA ASP A 68 -21.26 13.85 1.71
C ASP A 68 -19.94 14.44 2.27
N THR A 69 -19.83 14.64 3.58
CA THR A 69 -18.64 15.27 4.19
C THR A 69 -17.48 14.28 4.42
N PHE A 70 -17.74 12.97 4.45
CA PHE A 70 -16.73 11.92 4.64
C PHE A 70 -16.17 11.46 3.28
N ARG A 71 -17.04 11.22 2.29
CA ARG A 71 -16.65 10.79 0.93
C ARG A 71 -15.84 11.82 0.14
N GLN A 72 -16.11 13.12 0.31
CA GLN A 72 -15.33 14.15 -0.39
C GLN A 72 -13.89 14.30 0.15
N LYS A 73 -13.63 13.87 1.40
CA LYS A 73 -12.27 13.86 1.97
C LYS A 73 -11.46 12.64 1.54
N GLU A 74 -12.09 11.50 1.28
CA GLU A 74 -11.41 10.27 0.85
C GLU A 74 -10.80 10.37 -0.56
N ASP A 75 -11.50 10.98 -1.53
CA ASP A 75 -10.97 11.22 -2.88
C ASP A 75 -9.77 12.20 -2.88
N GLN A 76 -9.69 13.09 -1.89
CA GLN A 76 -8.58 14.04 -1.77
C GLN A 76 -7.38 13.48 -0.98
N PHE A 77 -7.55 12.38 -0.23
CA PHE A 77 -6.58 11.93 0.78
C PHE A 77 -6.00 10.52 0.51
N TYR A 78 -6.69 9.69 -0.28
CA TYR A 78 -6.25 8.32 -0.60
C TYR A 78 -6.22 8.01 -2.12
N GLY A 79 -6.37 9.01 -3.00
CA GLY A 79 -6.60 8.84 -4.45
C GLY A 79 -5.74 7.79 -5.16
N GLU A 80 -4.43 7.95 -5.17
CA GLU A 80 -3.51 6.98 -5.79
C GLU A 80 -3.16 5.83 -4.85
N TYR A 81 -3.23 6.06 -3.54
CA TYR A 81 -2.89 5.03 -2.56
C TYR A 81 -3.89 3.89 -2.52
N ILE A 82 -5.19 4.17 -2.67
CA ILE A 82 -6.23 3.14 -2.76
C ILE A 82 -6.03 2.24 -3.99
N VAL A 83 -5.57 2.81 -5.11
CA VAL A 83 -5.24 2.06 -6.33
C VAL A 83 -4.08 1.10 -6.07
N VAL A 84 -3.07 1.57 -5.34
CA VAL A 84 -1.92 0.77 -4.94
C VAL A 84 -2.33 -0.36 -3.98
N ILE A 85 -3.15 -0.08 -2.97
CA ILE A 85 -3.68 -1.11 -2.06
C ILE A 85 -4.54 -2.12 -2.82
N LEU A 86 -5.38 -1.68 -3.76
CA LEU A 86 -6.16 -2.57 -4.64
C LEU A 86 -5.23 -3.50 -5.43
N GLY A 87 -4.19 -2.96 -6.06
CA GLY A 87 -3.19 -3.76 -6.77
C GLY A 87 -2.50 -4.79 -5.87
N ALA A 88 -2.17 -4.40 -4.63
CA ALA A 88 -1.56 -5.30 -3.65
C ALA A 88 -2.51 -6.45 -3.25
N VAL A 89 -3.81 -6.15 -3.04
CA VAL A 89 -4.85 -7.16 -2.75
C VAL A 89 -5.04 -8.11 -3.93
N MET A 90 -5.03 -7.60 -5.17
CA MET A 90 -5.15 -8.43 -6.37
C MET A 90 -3.95 -9.39 -6.52
N MET A 91 -2.73 -8.90 -6.28
CA MET A 91 -1.52 -9.74 -6.28
C MET A 91 -1.51 -10.76 -5.13
N GLU A 92 -1.99 -10.38 -3.95
CA GLU A 92 -2.14 -11.29 -2.81
C GLU A 92 -3.11 -12.43 -3.14
N ALA A 93 -4.17 -12.13 -3.88
CA ALA A 93 -5.15 -13.13 -4.33
C ALA A 93 -4.68 -13.96 -5.54
N GLY A 94 -3.51 -13.68 -6.12
CA GLY A 94 -3.02 -14.40 -7.30
C GLY A 94 -3.83 -14.11 -8.57
N VAL A 95 -4.56 -12.98 -8.63
CA VAL A 95 -5.41 -12.63 -9.78
C VAL A 95 -4.55 -12.24 -10.98
N ARG A 96 -4.96 -12.62 -12.19
CA ARG A 96 -4.32 -12.15 -13.42
C ARG A 96 -4.53 -10.66 -13.61
N ILE A 97 -3.45 -9.90 -13.83
CA ILE A 97 -3.50 -8.44 -14.00
C ILE A 97 -2.89 -8.11 -15.36
N SER A 98 -3.63 -7.34 -16.18
CA SER A 98 -3.13 -6.94 -17.51
C SER A 98 -1.88 -6.07 -17.41
N THR A 99 -1.08 -6.06 -18.49
CA THR A 99 0.15 -5.26 -18.57
C THR A 99 -0.12 -3.75 -18.49
N GLU A 100 -1.27 -3.30 -18.99
CA GLU A 100 -1.72 -1.92 -18.90
C GLU A 100 -2.03 -1.54 -17.44
N ASN A 101 -2.76 -2.40 -16.73
CA ASN A 101 -3.05 -2.20 -15.31
C ASN A 101 -1.78 -2.26 -14.46
N MET A 102 -0.82 -3.14 -14.77
CA MET A 102 0.51 -3.15 -14.13
C MET A 102 1.25 -1.82 -14.31
N THR A 103 1.17 -1.24 -15.50
CA THR A 103 1.77 0.07 -15.79
C THR A 103 1.07 1.19 -15.02
N TYR A 104 -0.26 1.15 -14.96
CA TYR A 104 -1.06 2.10 -14.19
C TYR A 104 -0.77 2.02 -12.69
N LEU A 105 -0.67 0.81 -12.12
CA LEU A 105 -0.28 0.60 -10.72
C LEU A 105 1.10 1.17 -10.41
N ARG A 106 2.06 1.03 -11.33
CA ARG A 106 3.40 1.64 -11.19
C ARG A 106 3.32 3.16 -11.17
N GLN A 107 2.59 3.77 -12.11
CA GLN A 107 2.41 5.22 -12.16
C GLN A 107 1.67 5.76 -10.93
N ALA A 108 0.69 5.01 -10.40
CA ALA A 108 0.01 5.37 -9.17
C ALA A 108 0.98 5.34 -7.97
N ALA A 109 1.80 4.29 -7.84
CA ALA A 109 2.80 4.18 -6.77
C ALA A 109 3.84 5.31 -6.81
N GLU A 110 4.25 5.76 -7.99
CA GLU A 110 5.19 6.88 -8.15
C GLU A 110 4.62 8.24 -7.71
N LYS A 111 3.29 8.39 -7.70
CA LYS A 111 2.60 9.59 -7.22
C LYS A 111 2.35 9.58 -5.71
N VAL A 112 2.41 8.40 -5.08
CA VAL A 112 2.22 8.25 -3.64
C VAL A 112 3.47 8.72 -2.90
N GLU A 113 3.29 9.58 -1.89
CA GLU A 113 4.38 10.00 -1.03
C GLU A 113 4.99 8.82 -0.25
N SER A 114 6.31 8.81 -0.10
CA SER A 114 7.05 7.83 0.70
C SER A 114 8.05 8.48 1.64
N TYR A 115 8.29 7.81 2.78
CA TYR A 115 9.10 8.35 3.88
C TYR A 115 10.18 7.37 4.37
N PRO A 116 11.42 7.84 4.62
CA PRO A 116 12.57 6.98 4.95
C PRO A 116 12.54 6.36 6.35
N GLY A 117 11.56 6.69 7.18
CA GLY A 117 11.54 6.27 8.57
C GLY A 117 10.26 6.60 9.32
N TYR A 118 10.42 6.98 10.59
CA TYR A 118 9.31 7.27 11.49
C TYR A 118 8.61 8.58 11.09
N ARG A 119 7.28 8.53 11.04
CA ARG A 119 6.39 9.69 10.88
C ARG A 119 5.50 9.80 12.10
N LEU A 120 5.07 11.02 12.43
CA LEU A 120 4.10 11.20 13.50
C LEU A 120 2.78 10.48 13.13
N PRO A 121 2.10 9.83 14.08
CA PRO A 121 0.88 9.06 13.80
C PRO A 121 -0.23 9.88 13.12
N ILE A 122 -0.27 11.18 13.39
CA ILE A 122 -1.18 12.12 12.72
C ILE A 122 -0.61 12.39 11.33
N GLY A 123 -1.10 11.66 10.32
CA GLY A 123 -0.69 11.81 8.93
C GLY A 123 0.34 10.81 8.41
N ASP A 124 0.50 9.63 9.04
CA ASP A 124 1.31 8.51 8.49
C ASP A 124 0.57 7.82 7.32
N LEU A 125 0.33 8.60 6.25
CA LEU A 125 -0.31 8.18 5.00
C LEU A 125 0.72 7.77 3.96
N GLY A 126 0.24 6.99 2.98
CA GLY A 126 1.08 6.51 1.89
C GLY A 126 2.10 5.49 2.39
N PHE A 127 3.28 5.49 1.80
CA PHE A 127 4.31 4.49 2.07
C PHE A 127 5.36 4.95 3.09
N ARG A 128 5.97 3.96 3.75
CA ARG A 128 7.38 4.09 4.13
C ARG A 128 8.24 3.58 2.98
N ASP A 129 9.46 4.09 2.81
CA ASP A 129 10.35 3.70 1.71
C ASP A 129 10.46 2.16 1.52
N PRO A 130 10.60 1.35 2.58
CA PRO A 130 10.65 -0.12 2.41
C PRO A 130 9.36 -0.72 1.86
N GLY A 131 8.20 -0.14 2.19
CA GLY A 131 6.88 -0.59 1.76
C GLY A 131 6.63 -0.21 0.31
N MET A 132 7.02 1.00 -0.09
CA MET A 132 7.01 1.40 -1.51
C MET A 132 7.93 0.48 -2.32
N ALA A 133 9.15 0.24 -1.84
CA ALA A 133 10.08 -0.68 -2.48
C ALA A 133 9.47 -2.08 -2.62
N GLN A 134 8.82 -2.60 -1.56
CA GLN A 134 8.14 -3.90 -1.57
C GLN A 134 7.05 -3.97 -2.65
N PHE A 135 6.24 -2.91 -2.78
CA PHE A 135 5.21 -2.84 -3.82
C PHE A 135 5.80 -2.80 -5.24
N LEU A 136 6.84 -1.98 -5.46
CA LEU A 136 7.53 -1.90 -6.76
C LEU A 136 8.23 -3.22 -7.12
N ALA A 137 8.76 -3.94 -6.13
CA ALA A 137 9.30 -5.28 -6.33
C ALA A 137 8.22 -6.26 -6.76
N ALA A 138 7.04 -6.21 -6.15
CA ALA A 138 5.91 -7.03 -6.53
C ALA A 138 5.49 -6.78 -7.98
N LEU A 139 5.34 -5.51 -8.39
CA LEU A 139 5.06 -5.16 -9.79
C LEU A 139 6.09 -5.71 -10.79
N SER A 140 7.32 -5.96 -10.35
CA SER A 140 8.40 -6.43 -11.22
C SER A 140 8.54 -7.96 -11.24
N HIS A 141 8.12 -8.64 -10.18
CA HIS A 141 8.33 -10.08 -9.99
C HIS A 141 7.04 -10.91 -9.93
N TYR A 142 5.87 -10.28 -9.86
CA TYR A 142 4.58 -10.96 -9.78
C TYR A 142 4.31 -11.85 -10.99
N GLN A 143 3.73 -13.02 -10.75
CA GLN A 143 3.34 -13.99 -11.76
C GLN A 143 1.85 -14.27 -11.60
N ASP A 144 1.11 -14.23 -12.71
CA ASP A 144 -0.33 -14.52 -12.71
C ASP A 144 -0.61 -15.89 -12.08
N GLY A 145 -1.59 -15.97 -11.18
CA GLY A 145 -1.99 -17.21 -10.52
C GLY A 145 -1.19 -17.56 -9.27
N GLU A 146 -0.07 -16.86 -8.99
CA GLU A 146 0.77 -17.11 -7.82
C GLU A 146 0.55 -16.02 -6.75
N PRO A 147 -0.08 -16.34 -5.60
CA PRO A 147 -0.28 -15.42 -4.50
C PRO A 147 1.02 -14.77 -4.00
N ARG A 148 1.03 -13.43 -3.96
CA ARG A 148 2.14 -12.65 -3.42
C ARG A 148 2.11 -12.63 -1.89
N ASP A 149 3.23 -12.96 -1.25
CA ASP A 149 3.39 -12.82 0.21
C ASP A 149 3.76 -11.38 0.59
N TRP A 150 2.87 -10.71 1.33
CA TRP A 150 3.09 -9.36 1.86
C TRP A 150 3.47 -9.34 3.33
N ASP A 151 3.17 -10.41 4.07
CA ASP A 151 3.35 -10.49 5.52
C ASP A 151 4.80 -10.77 5.89
N GLY A 152 5.47 -11.58 5.07
CA GLY A 152 6.86 -11.95 5.20
C GLY A 152 7.84 -10.76 5.12
N PRO A 153 9.10 -10.95 5.56
CA PRO A 153 10.12 -9.92 5.46
C PRO A 153 10.41 -9.56 4.01
N SER A 154 10.64 -8.28 3.76
CA SER A 154 11.07 -7.74 2.46
C SER A 154 12.38 -6.97 2.61
N CYS A 155 13.13 -6.87 1.51
CA CYS A 155 14.34 -6.07 1.47
C CYS A 155 14.02 -4.57 1.64
N PHE A 156 14.65 -3.91 2.61
CA PHE A 156 14.44 -2.48 2.88
C PHE A 156 14.93 -1.55 1.77
N TYR A 157 15.64 -2.08 0.77
CA TYR A 157 16.13 -1.30 -0.37
C TYR A 157 15.35 -1.59 -1.64
N CYS A 158 15.37 -2.84 -2.11
CA CYS A 158 14.77 -3.22 -3.38
C CYS A 158 13.41 -3.89 -3.23
N GLY A 159 12.89 -4.07 -2.01
CA GLY A 159 11.57 -4.62 -1.75
C GLY A 159 11.38 -6.11 -1.97
N CYS A 160 12.35 -6.80 -2.56
CA CYS A 160 12.23 -8.22 -2.84
C CYS A 160 11.97 -9.03 -1.57
N ILE A 161 11.06 -9.99 -1.68
CA ILE A 161 10.70 -10.93 -0.62
C ILE A 161 11.39 -12.28 -0.85
N GLN A 162 11.17 -13.23 0.06
CA GLN A 162 11.75 -14.57 -0.04
C GLN A 162 11.39 -15.30 -1.34
N GLN A 163 10.17 -15.09 -1.86
CA GLN A 163 9.71 -15.65 -3.15
C GLN A 163 10.59 -15.18 -4.33
N ASP A 164 11.06 -13.93 -4.32
CA ASP A 164 11.81 -13.33 -5.44
C ASP A 164 13.28 -13.78 -5.50
N ILE A 165 13.86 -14.20 -4.37
CA ILE A 165 15.31 -14.42 -4.23
C ILE A 165 15.70 -15.88 -3.96
N ASN A 166 14.74 -16.79 -3.90
CA ASN A 166 14.95 -18.24 -3.75
C ASN A 166 16.01 -18.74 -4.76
N PRO A 167 17.03 -19.55 -4.35
CA PRO A 167 17.24 -20.21 -3.06
C PRO A 167 18.00 -19.40 -1.99
N ARG A 168 18.28 -18.12 -2.22
CA ARG A 168 18.91 -17.26 -1.20
C ARG A 168 17.89 -16.85 -0.15
N SER A 169 18.36 -16.44 1.03
CA SER A 169 17.49 -15.91 2.09
C SER A 169 17.82 -14.46 2.43
N LEU A 170 16.83 -13.72 2.89
CA LEU A 170 17.03 -12.35 3.37
C LEU A 170 17.92 -12.35 4.62
N LEU A 171 18.79 -11.36 4.70
CA LEU A 171 19.72 -11.14 5.80
C LEU A 171 19.21 -10.02 6.69
N LYS A 172 19.18 -10.25 8.01
CA LYS A 172 18.92 -9.20 8.99
C LYS A 172 20.12 -8.28 9.13
N CYS A 173 19.85 -6.99 9.37
CA CYS A 173 20.86 -6.07 9.82
C CYS A 173 21.46 -6.56 11.14
N GLY A 174 22.77 -6.82 11.18
CA GLY A 174 23.44 -7.34 12.38
C GLY A 174 23.38 -6.41 13.59
N ARG A 175 23.16 -5.10 13.38
CA ARG A 175 23.12 -4.10 14.45
C ARG A 175 21.74 -3.98 15.09
N CYS A 176 20.70 -3.66 14.32
CA CYS A 176 19.36 -3.43 14.87
C CYS A 176 18.47 -4.67 14.83
N LYS A 177 18.77 -5.67 13.99
CA LYS A 177 17.96 -6.88 13.76
C LYS A 177 16.51 -6.63 13.28
N GLN A 178 16.15 -5.39 12.95
CA GLN A 178 14.81 -5.01 12.48
C GLN A 178 14.72 -4.86 10.95
N ALA A 179 15.79 -4.45 10.28
CA ALA A 179 15.82 -4.29 8.83
C ALA A 179 16.34 -5.57 8.14
N TRP A 180 15.79 -5.87 6.97
CA TRP A 180 16.14 -7.02 6.15
C TRP A 180 16.67 -6.60 4.78
N TYR A 181 17.56 -7.40 4.20
CA TYR A 181 18.21 -7.12 2.92
C TYR A 181 18.46 -8.40 2.12
N CYS A 182 18.39 -8.33 0.79
CA CYS A 182 18.79 -9.45 -0.08
C CYS A 182 20.28 -9.82 0.03
N GLY A 183 21.11 -8.88 0.50
CA GLY A 183 22.55 -9.03 0.60
C GLY A 183 23.23 -7.75 1.08
N LYS A 184 24.55 -7.81 1.22
CA LYS A 184 25.38 -6.68 1.67
C LYS A 184 25.26 -5.46 0.73
N GLU A 185 25.02 -5.68 -0.56
CA GLU A 185 24.90 -4.58 -1.53
C GLU A 185 23.65 -3.73 -1.30
N CYS A 186 22.48 -4.36 -1.12
CA CYS A 186 21.25 -3.66 -0.75
C CYS A 186 21.39 -2.95 0.61
N GLN A 187 22.09 -3.57 1.58
CA GLN A 187 22.33 -2.95 2.88
C GLN A 187 23.20 -1.68 2.76
N LYS A 188 24.27 -1.73 1.98
CA LYS A 188 25.15 -0.56 1.73
C LYS A 188 24.39 0.55 1.00
N ALA A 189 23.60 0.20 0.00
CA ALA A 189 22.81 1.16 -0.78
C ALA A 189 21.79 1.90 0.10
N ASN A 190 21.10 1.18 0.99
CA ASN A 190 20.14 1.78 1.93
C ASN A 190 20.80 2.47 3.14
N TRP A 191 22.11 2.37 3.32
CA TRP A 191 22.77 2.80 4.57
C TRP A 191 22.55 4.28 4.88
N LYS A 192 22.49 5.14 3.85
CA LYS A 192 22.26 6.58 4.03
C LYS A 192 20.96 6.88 4.78
N ASN A 193 19.90 6.11 4.50
CA ASN A 193 18.59 6.26 5.13
C ASN A 193 18.51 5.42 6.40
N HIS A 194 18.92 4.14 6.31
CA HIS A 194 18.82 3.20 7.43
C HIS A 194 19.61 3.63 8.67
N LYS A 195 20.79 4.26 8.51
CA LYS A 195 21.64 4.67 9.64
C LYS A 195 20.92 5.61 10.63
N LEU A 196 19.93 6.36 10.15
CA LEU A 196 19.14 7.30 10.95
C LEU A 196 18.19 6.58 11.94
N ILE A 197 17.85 5.33 11.63
CA ILE A 197 16.91 4.50 12.42
C ILE A 197 17.58 3.21 12.93
N CYS A 198 18.90 3.06 12.75
CA CYS A 198 19.62 1.82 13.07
C CYS A 198 20.12 1.82 14.53
N HIS A 199 19.26 1.37 15.45
CA HIS A 199 19.55 1.30 16.89
C HIS A 199 19.50 -0.15 17.42
N LYS A 200 20.33 -0.47 18.42
CA LYS A 200 20.46 -1.84 18.96
C LYS A 200 19.18 -2.37 19.61
N ASP A 201 18.40 -1.48 20.22
CA ASP A 201 17.17 -1.83 20.95
C ASP A 201 15.91 -1.62 20.10
N GLY A 202 16.08 -1.21 18.85
CA GLY A 202 15.00 -0.95 17.91
C GLY A 202 14.08 0.23 18.22
N ILE A 203 14.31 0.91 19.34
CA ILE A 203 13.60 2.14 19.74
C ILE A 203 14.33 3.35 19.13
N PRO A 204 13.67 4.19 18.30
CA PRO A 204 14.27 5.44 17.89
C PRO A 204 14.46 6.34 19.13
N PRO A 205 15.58 7.07 19.26
CA PRO A 205 15.78 7.95 20.40
C PRO A 205 14.66 9.00 20.41
N ILE A 206 13.83 8.99 21.45
CA ILE A 206 12.95 10.13 21.77
C ILE A 206 13.90 11.22 22.27
N THR A 207 14.51 11.99 21.36
CA THR A 207 15.36 13.11 21.77
C THR A 207 14.49 14.17 22.43
N PRO A 208 14.71 14.53 23.71
CA PRO A 208 14.09 15.69 24.30
C PRO A 208 14.75 16.93 23.68
N GLY A 209 14.09 17.55 22.69
CA GLY A 209 14.56 18.76 22.02
C GLY A 209 15.05 18.49 20.60
N GLY A 210 14.21 18.73 19.60
CA GLY A 210 14.61 18.56 18.20
C GLY A 210 13.49 18.75 17.19
N PHE A 211 12.68 19.80 17.32
CA PHE A 211 11.97 20.40 16.18
C PHE A 211 13.01 21.08 15.27
N THR A 212 13.90 20.31 14.65
CA THR A 212 14.60 20.77 13.46
C THR A 212 13.82 20.22 12.28
N MET A 213 12.90 21.06 11.79
CA MET A 213 12.43 21.00 10.41
C MET A 213 13.64 20.73 9.53
N LEU A 214 13.70 19.57 8.89
CA LEU A 214 14.62 19.36 7.78
C LEU A 214 14.07 20.25 6.66
N ASN A 215 14.73 21.40 6.47
CA ASN A 215 14.54 22.24 5.29
C ASN A 215 14.82 21.37 4.05
N VAL A 216 13.75 21.07 3.31
CA VAL A 216 13.78 20.85 1.87
C VAL A 216 13.47 22.20 1.22
#